data_AF-A0A7W2L6M9-F1
#
_entry.id   AF-A0A7W2L6M9-F1
#
_cell.length_a   1.000
_cell.length_b   1.000
_cell.length_c   1.000
_cell.angle_alpha   90.00
_cell.angle_beta   90.00
_cell.angle_gamma   90.00
#
_symmetry.space_group_name_H-M   'P 1'
#
loop_
_entity.id
_entity.type
_entity.pdbx_description
1 polymer ?
#
loop_
_entity_poly.entity_id
_entity_poly.type
_entity_poly.pdbx_seq_one_letter_code
_entity_poly.pdbx_strand_id
1 'polypeptide(L)'
;MALTSRKRAFIAALREGASNRDAAVAAGYSEKTASAAGSRLVKDKDVAAELMKLRALGLMPPDVKGDVKADVKAGPAAKSSKQTDESAASPRTADDPADPEPADFDLMKVLLHRDPKDYLLSVMNDL
;
A
#
# COMPACT_ATOMS: atom_id res chain seq x y z
N MET A 1 -3.59 -33.83 -0.79
CA MET A 1 -3.59 -34.22 0.65
C MET A 1 -4.39 -33.16 1.38
N ALA A 2 -5.22 -33.51 2.37
CA ALA A 2 -5.99 -32.52 3.13
C ALA A 2 -5.06 -31.52 3.84
N LEU A 3 -5.50 -30.28 4.02
CA LEU A 3 -4.67 -29.21 4.61
C LEU A 3 -4.11 -29.63 5.97
N THR A 4 -2.78 -29.66 6.06
CA THR A 4 -2.08 -29.88 7.33
C THR A 4 -2.45 -28.79 8.32
N SER A 5 -2.36 -29.08 9.63
CA SER A 5 -2.66 -28.09 10.69
C SER A 5 -1.91 -26.77 10.50
N ARG A 6 -0.63 -26.85 10.11
CA ARG A 6 0.21 -25.68 9.82
C ARG A 6 -0.28 -24.86 8.63
N LYS A 7 -0.72 -25.51 7.54
CA LYS A 7 -1.27 -24.81 6.37
C LYS A 7 -2.56 -24.07 6.71
N ARG A 8 -3.41 -24.65 7.56
CA ARG A 8 -4.64 -24.00 8.03
C ARG A 8 -4.34 -22.77 8.90
N ALA A 9 -3.40 -22.87 9.83
CA ALA A 9 -2.97 -21.74 10.65
C ALA A 9 -2.40 -20.59 9.80
N PHE A 10 -1.61 -20.92 8.77
CA PHE A 10 -1.08 -19.93 7.83
C PHE A 10 -2.20 -19.18 7.07
N ILE A 11 -3.20 -19.91 6.58
CA ILE A 11 -4.35 -19.32 5.86
C ILE A 11 -5.21 -18.48 6.80
N ALA A 12 -5.41 -18.92 8.05
CA ALA A 12 -6.13 -18.14 9.05
C ALA A 12 -5.42 -16.80 9.34
N ALA A 13 -4.09 -16.81 9.49
CA ALA A 13 -3.32 -15.59 9.69
C ALA A 13 -3.34 -14.67 8.45
N LEU A 14 -3.30 -15.23 7.23
CA LEU A 14 -3.48 -14.47 5.99
C LEU A 14 -4.87 -13.82 5.91
N ARG A 15 -5.90 -14.52 6.38
CA ARG A 15 -7.27 -14.01 6.47
C ARG A 15 -7.37 -12.83 7.44
N GLU A 16 -6.60 -12.85 8.52
CA GLU A 16 -6.48 -11.73 9.46
C GLU A 16 -5.67 -10.54 8.89
N GLY A 17 -5.08 -10.68 7.70
CA GLY A 17 -4.28 -9.63 7.03
C GLY A 17 -2.80 -9.65 7.41
N ALA A 18 -2.31 -10.70 8.07
CA ALA A 18 -0.90 -10.84 8.41
C ALA A 18 -0.03 -10.98 7.15
N SER A 19 1.21 -10.48 7.21
CA SER A 19 2.16 -10.65 6.11
C SER A 19 2.57 -12.13 5.95
N ASN A 20 3.00 -12.55 4.76
CA ASN A 20 3.47 -13.94 4.55
C ASN A 20 4.54 -14.40 5.55
N ARG A 21 5.35 -13.48 6.08
CA ARG A 21 6.34 -13.79 7.12
C ARG A 21 5.64 -14.02 8.45
N ASP A 22 4.78 -13.10 8.86
CA ASP A 22 4.10 -13.15 10.16
C ASP A 22 3.11 -14.31 10.22
N ALA A 23 2.42 -14.59 9.10
CA ALA A 23 1.56 -15.76 8.95
C ALA A 23 2.35 -17.07 9.10
N ALA A 24 3.60 -17.12 8.62
CA ALA A 24 4.46 -18.28 8.81
C ALA A 24 4.92 -18.42 10.28
N VAL A 25 5.17 -17.31 10.97
CA VAL A 25 5.48 -17.33 12.41
C VAL A 25 4.27 -17.83 13.20
N ALA A 26 3.07 -17.34 12.90
CA ALA A 26 1.81 -17.80 13.50
C ALA A 26 1.54 -19.29 13.23
N ALA A 27 1.97 -19.81 12.08
CA ALA A 27 1.90 -21.23 11.75
C ALA A 27 2.97 -22.11 12.44
N GLY A 28 3.86 -21.52 13.25
CA GLY A 28 4.87 -22.21 14.05
C GLY A 28 6.23 -22.39 13.36
N TYR A 29 6.54 -21.62 12.31
CA TYR A 29 7.88 -21.58 11.72
C TYR A 29 8.76 -20.56 12.46
N SER A 30 10.05 -20.85 12.62
CA SER A 30 10.98 -19.93 13.29
C SER A 30 11.12 -18.62 12.52
N GLU A 31 11.22 -17.48 13.22
CA GLU A 31 11.33 -16.16 12.60
C GLU A 31 12.45 -16.03 11.56
N LYS A 32 13.58 -16.71 11.81
CA LYS A 32 14.75 -16.73 10.93
C LYS A 32 14.46 -17.34 9.56
N THR A 33 13.54 -18.31 9.50
CA THR A 33 13.17 -19.04 8.28
C THR A 33 11.77 -18.72 7.79
N ALA A 34 10.97 -17.98 8.58
CA ALA A 34 9.57 -17.67 8.31
C ALA A 34 9.37 -16.98 6.95
N SER A 35 10.27 -16.08 6.54
CA SER A 35 10.21 -15.42 5.22
C SER A 35 10.32 -16.41 4.05
N ALA A 36 11.29 -17.33 4.12
CA ALA A 36 11.52 -18.34 3.09
C ALA A 36 10.41 -19.41 3.09
N ALA A 37 9.99 -19.84 4.28
CA ALA A 37 8.90 -20.79 4.46
C ALA A 37 7.56 -20.22 3.96
N GLY A 38 7.21 -18.99 4.34
CA GLY A 38 5.98 -18.33 3.89
C GLY A 38 5.95 -18.17 2.36
N SER A 39 7.07 -17.82 1.74
CA SER A 39 7.16 -17.72 0.27
C SER A 39 6.94 -19.06 -0.45
N ARG A 40 7.33 -20.18 0.16
CA ARG A 40 7.05 -21.53 -0.36
C ARG A 40 5.59 -21.88 -0.14
N LEU A 41 5.06 -21.60 1.05
CA LEU A 41 3.72 -21.98 1.48
C LEU A 41 2.62 -21.28 0.66
N VAL A 42 2.83 -20.03 0.25
CA VAL A 42 1.90 -19.33 -0.67
C VAL A 42 1.83 -19.98 -2.05
N LYS A 43 2.92 -20.61 -2.50
CA LYS A 43 3.00 -21.27 -3.82
C LYS A 43 2.57 -22.73 -3.78
N ASP A 44 2.39 -23.31 -2.60
CA ASP A 44 1.94 -24.68 -2.46
C ASP A 44 0.52 -24.84 -3.03
N LYS A 45 0.32 -25.89 -3.83
CA LYS A 45 -0.96 -26.15 -4.53
C LYS A 45 -2.16 -26.17 -3.58
N ASP A 46 -2.01 -26.77 -2.40
CA ASP A 46 -3.10 -26.87 -1.43
C ASP A 46 -3.48 -25.50 -0.83
N VAL A 47 -2.47 -24.66 -0.54
CA VAL A 47 -2.67 -23.33 0.06
C VAL A 47 -3.24 -22.38 -0.98
N ALA A 48 -2.72 -22.42 -2.21
CA ALA A 48 -3.23 -21.64 -3.32
C ALA A 48 -4.70 -21.99 -3.65
N ALA A 49 -5.07 -23.27 -3.64
CA ALA A 49 -6.44 -23.69 -3.88
C ALA A 49 -7.40 -23.15 -2.81
N GLU A 50 -7.04 -23.21 -1.53
CA GLU A 50 -7.85 -22.61 -0.46
C GLU A 50 -7.90 -21.08 -0.54
N LEU A 51 -6.78 -20.43 -0.86
CA LEU A 51 -6.75 -18.97 -1.01
C LEU A 51 -7.70 -18.52 -2.12
N MET A 52 -7.74 -19.25 -3.24
CA MET A 52 -8.69 -19.01 -4.33
C MET A 52 -10.15 -19.22 -3.88
N LYS A 53 -10.45 -20.29 -3.14
CA LYS A 53 -11.80 -20.53 -2.59
C LYS A 53 -12.22 -19.41 -1.64
N LEU A 54 -11.35 -19.00 -0.74
CA LEU A 54 -11.64 -17.95 0.24
C LEU A 54 -11.82 -16.59 -0.41
N ARG A 55 -11.06 -16.29 -1.47
CA ARG A 55 -11.27 -15.09 -2.31
C ARG A 55 -12.61 -15.17 -3.05
N ALA A 56 -12.95 -16.31 -3.63
CA ALA A 56 -14.25 -16.51 -4.29
C ALA A 56 -15.44 -16.37 -3.33
N LEU A 57 -15.26 -16.75 -2.06
CA LEU A 57 -16.25 -16.57 -1.01
C LEU A 57 -16.26 -15.15 -0.40
N GLY A 58 -15.35 -14.25 -0.81
CA GLY A 58 -15.25 -12.90 -0.26
C GLY A 58 -14.77 -12.85 1.20
N LEU A 59 -14.22 -13.95 1.72
CA LEU A 59 -13.78 -14.06 3.13
C LEU A 59 -12.35 -13.57 3.36
N MET A 60 -11.68 -13.06 2.33
CA MET A 60 -10.31 -12.57 2.37
C MET A 60 -10.30 -11.05 2.15
N PRO A 61 -9.56 -10.28 2.97
CA PRO A 61 -9.38 -8.85 2.70
C PRO A 61 -8.73 -8.65 1.32
N PRO A 62 -9.14 -7.62 0.55
CA PRO A 62 -8.49 -7.32 -0.73
C PRO A 62 -7.01 -7.05 -0.47
N ASP A 63 -6.13 -7.70 -1.23
CA ASP A 63 -4.68 -7.51 -1.16
C ASP A 63 -4.31 -6.05 -1.51
N VAL A 64 -4.30 -5.16 -0.50
CA VAL A 64 -3.77 -3.78 -0.62
C VAL A 64 -2.27 -3.77 -0.97
N LYS A 65 -1.63 -4.95 -0.97
CA LYS A 65 -0.22 -5.16 -1.29
C LYS A 65 0.10 -5.13 -2.79
N GLY A 66 -0.92 -5.05 -3.66
CA GLY A 66 -0.74 -4.93 -5.11
C GLY A 66 -0.38 -3.52 -5.59
N ASP A 67 -0.96 -2.48 -4.97
CA ASP A 67 -0.84 -1.11 -5.49
C ASP A 67 0.50 -0.44 -5.17
N VAL A 68 1.14 -0.76 -4.04
CA VAL A 68 2.36 -0.05 -3.60
C VAL A 68 3.65 -0.71 -4.10
N LYS A 69 3.59 -1.95 -4.62
CA LYS A 69 4.79 -2.73 -4.95
C LYS A 69 5.30 -2.57 -6.39
N ALA A 70 4.54 -1.90 -7.25
CA ALA A 70 4.99 -1.50 -8.58
C ALA A 70 5.87 -0.24 -8.50
N ASP A 71 5.57 0.71 -7.61
CA ASP A 71 6.30 1.97 -7.49
C ASP A 71 7.66 1.86 -6.78
N VAL A 72 7.88 0.85 -5.93
CA VAL A 72 9.10 0.76 -5.11
C VAL A 72 10.19 -0.16 -5.69
N LYS A 73 9.95 -0.81 -6.85
CA LYS A 73 10.98 -1.64 -7.54
C LYS A 73 11.88 -0.81 -8.49
N ALA A 74 12.18 0.42 -8.10
CA ALA A 74 13.38 1.15 -8.48
C ALA A 74 14.04 1.62 -7.17
N GLY A 75 14.91 0.78 -6.59
CA GLY A 75 15.69 1.15 -5.40
C GLY A 75 16.77 2.21 -5.73
N PRO A 76 17.38 2.85 -4.72
CA PRO A 76 18.21 2.08 -3.80
C PRO A 76 18.09 2.44 -2.31
N ALA A 77 18.62 1.52 -1.50
CA ALA A 77 18.83 1.64 -0.07
C ALA A 77 19.91 2.66 0.28
N ALA A 78 19.71 3.44 1.36
CA ALA A 78 20.65 3.61 2.48
C ALA A 78 20.26 4.78 3.42
N LYS A 79 20.04 4.44 4.69
CA LYS A 79 20.54 5.10 5.91
C LYS A 79 20.14 6.55 6.26
N SER A 80 19.76 6.64 7.54
CA SER A 80 20.04 7.72 8.51
C SER A 80 19.14 8.95 8.55
N SER A 81 18.31 8.95 9.59
CA SER A 81 18.16 10.05 10.56
C SER A 81 19.16 11.21 10.44
N LYS A 82 18.67 12.44 10.26
CA LYS A 82 18.96 13.58 11.15
C LYS A 82 18.07 14.79 10.84
N GLN A 83 17.46 15.30 11.89
CA GLN A 83 16.77 16.59 12.01
C GLN A 83 17.80 17.69 12.32
N THR A 84 17.70 18.85 11.66
CA THR A 84 18.12 20.21 12.07
C THR A 84 17.84 21.12 10.86
N ASP A 85 16.79 21.94 10.88
CA ASP A 85 16.79 23.33 11.39
C ASP A 85 17.81 24.21 10.66
N GLU A 86 17.32 25.08 9.78
CA GLU A 86 17.86 26.44 9.67
C GLU A 86 16.82 27.39 9.07
N SER A 87 16.78 28.57 9.69
CA SER A 87 15.78 29.61 9.53
C SER A 87 16.02 30.53 8.33
N ALA A 88 14.93 31.23 7.98
CA ALA A 88 14.90 32.60 7.47
C ALA A 88 15.30 32.88 6.00
N ALA A 89 14.29 33.25 5.19
CA ALA A 89 14.10 34.64 4.74
C ALA A 89 12.87 34.76 3.81
N SER A 90 11.80 35.44 4.29
CA SER A 90 10.81 36.13 3.43
C SER A 90 11.43 37.44 2.87
N PRO A 91 10.75 38.29 2.06
CA PRO A 91 9.36 38.28 1.55
C PRO A 91 9.21 38.71 0.07
N ARG A 92 7.97 38.75 -0.47
CA ARG A 92 7.39 39.92 -1.16
C ARG A 92 5.99 39.64 -1.76
N THR A 93 5.10 40.54 -1.35
CA THR A 93 3.75 40.96 -1.81
C THR A 93 3.57 41.14 -3.32
N ALA A 94 2.35 40.90 -3.83
CA ALA A 94 1.47 41.92 -4.44
C ALA A 94 0.17 41.30 -5.03
N ASP A 95 -0.98 41.85 -4.65
CA ASP A 95 -2.26 41.80 -5.35
C ASP A 95 -2.14 42.30 -6.81
N ASP A 96 -2.76 41.62 -7.79
CA ASP A 96 -3.62 42.21 -8.85
C ASP A 96 -4.33 41.11 -9.70
N PRO A 97 -5.58 41.31 -10.19
CA PRO A 97 -6.40 40.28 -10.84
C PRO A 97 -6.51 40.43 -12.38
N ALA A 98 -6.19 39.39 -13.16
CA ALA A 98 -6.79 39.06 -14.48
C ALA A 98 -5.98 37.97 -15.24
N ASP A 99 -6.69 36.94 -15.72
CA ASP A 99 -6.39 35.85 -16.68
C ASP A 99 -5.27 36.04 -17.72
N PRO A 100 -4.59 34.97 -18.24
CA PRO A 100 -5.21 33.69 -18.63
C PRO A 100 -4.49 32.41 -18.14
N GLU A 101 -5.28 31.46 -17.64
CA GLU A 101 -4.88 30.14 -17.10
C GLU A 101 -4.14 29.22 -18.11
N PRO A 102 -2.88 28.83 -17.85
CA PRO A 102 -2.25 27.71 -18.51
C PRO A 102 -2.32 26.45 -17.63
N ALA A 103 -3.48 25.82 -17.53
CA ALA A 103 -3.64 24.49 -16.91
C ALA A 103 -2.84 24.32 -15.59
N ASP A 104 -2.87 25.35 -14.75
CA ASP A 104 -2.09 25.34 -13.52
C ASP A 104 -2.83 24.52 -12.48
N PHE A 105 -2.14 23.51 -11.97
CA PHE A 105 -2.65 22.66 -10.91
C PHE A 105 -2.89 23.51 -9.65
N ASP A 106 -4.14 23.91 -9.43
CA ASP A 106 -4.51 24.83 -8.36
C ASP A 106 -4.54 24.09 -7.01
N LEU A 107 -3.43 24.21 -6.26
CA LEU A 107 -3.28 23.62 -4.92
C LEU A 107 -4.33 24.13 -3.92
N MET A 108 -4.87 25.34 -4.10
CA MET A 108 -5.92 25.85 -3.21
C MET A 108 -7.23 25.13 -3.43
N LYS A 109 -7.57 24.82 -4.70
CA LYS A 109 -8.73 23.96 -5.02
C LYS A 109 -8.54 22.53 -4.53
N VAL A 110 -7.31 21.99 -4.58
CA VAL A 110 -7.00 20.66 -4.04
C VAL A 110 -7.24 20.61 -2.52
N LEU A 111 -6.80 21.64 -1.79
CA LEU A 111 -6.98 21.72 -0.34
C LEU A 111 -8.44 21.95 0.08
N LEU A 112 -9.26 22.53 -0.80
CA LEU A 112 -10.70 22.69 -0.58
C LEU A 112 -11.46 21.37 -0.74
N HIS A 113 -10.93 20.45 -1.56
CA HIS A 113 -11.48 19.12 -1.74
C HIS A 113 -10.89 18.16 -0.71
N ARG A 114 -11.76 17.43 -0.01
CA ARG A 114 -11.35 16.48 1.03
C ARG A 114 -10.79 15.18 0.44
N ASP A 115 -11.15 14.85 -0.80
CA ASP A 115 -10.70 13.67 -1.52
C ASP A 115 -10.04 14.09 -2.87
N PRO A 116 -8.84 13.58 -3.21
CA PRO A 116 -8.16 13.91 -4.45
C PRO A 116 -8.92 13.46 -5.72
N LYS A 117 -9.77 12.43 -5.64
CA LYS A 117 -10.58 12.01 -6.78
C LYS A 117 -11.69 13.00 -7.10
N ASP A 118 -12.29 13.60 -6.08
CA ASP A 118 -13.34 14.61 -6.26
C ASP A 118 -12.78 15.87 -6.95
N TYR A 119 -11.56 16.26 -6.60
CA TYR A 119 -10.85 17.33 -7.30
C TYR A 119 -10.65 17.01 -8.79
N LEU A 120 -10.16 15.81 -9.12
CA LEU A 120 -9.98 15.37 -10.50
C LEU A 120 -11.29 15.35 -11.29
N LEU A 121 -12.38 14.89 -10.67
CA LEU A 121 -13.71 14.90 -11.25
C LEU A 121 -14.20 16.32 -11.52
N SER A 122 -14.01 17.25 -10.57
CA SER A 122 -14.36 18.67 -10.76
C SER A 122 -13.63 19.27 -11.96
N VAL A 123 -12.30 19.08 -12.02
CA VAL A 123 -11.46 19.60 -13.11
C VAL A 123 -11.86 19.04 -14.47
N MET A 124 -12.26 17.76 -14.54
CA MET A 124 -12.71 17.14 -15.79
C MET A 124 -14.10 17.59 -16.25
N ASN A 125 -14.93 18.06 -15.32
CA ASN A 125 -16.30 18.48 -15.61
C ASN A 125 -16.44 20.00 -15.87
N ASP A 126 -15.42 20.80 -15.52
CA ASP A 126 -15.39 22.26 -15.70
C ASP A 126 -14.89 22.70 -17.11
N LEU A 127 -14.69 21.75 -18.04
CA LEU A 127 -14.30 21.94 -19.46
C LEU A 127 -15.46 21.59 -20.40
#